data_AF-A0A1I6I8Y4-F1
#
_entry.id   AF-A0A1I6I8Y4-F1
#
_cell.length_a   1.000
_cell.length_b   1.000
_cell.length_c   1.000
_cell.angle_alpha   90.00
_cell.angle_beta   90.00
_cell.angle_gamma   90.00
#
_symmetry.space_group_name_H-M   'P 1'
#
loop_
_entity.id
_entity.type
_entity.pdbx_description
1 polymer ?
#
loop_
_entity_poly.entity_id
_entity_poly.type
_entity_poly.pdbx_seq_one_letter_code
_entity_poly.pdbx_strand_id
1 'polypeptide(L)'
;MISIGFLESNSIARGVEAADAMLKAAEVRLVTAKPSCPGKYHIMICGEVSAVESAMAAGKERTGGSLIDDLIIPRVHPQVIEAIHMSVMPERIRAIGVMEYYSVVQAVIGADAAVKAAGVTLLEVRLGTGIGGKSFVTLTGDVSAVEASVQAGTREAAENGLLISKIVIPHPHPDLIPALL
;
A
#
# COMPACT_ATOMS: atom_id res chain seq x y z
N MET A 1 -13.87 -3.93 -7.45
CA MET A 1 -12.69 -3.14 -7.05
C MET A 1 -13.13 -2.22 -5.93
N ILE A 2 -12.30 -2.04 -4.91
CA ILE A 2 -12.63 -1.31 -3.68
C ILE A 2 -11.89 0.03 -3.66
N SER A 3 -12.32 0.99 -2.85
CA SER A 3 -11.57 2.22 -2.63
C SER A 3 -10.77 2.12 -1.33
N ILE A 4 -9.63 2.79 -1.31
CA ILE A 4 -8.81 2.95 -0.10
C ILE A 4 -8.88 4.41 0.33
N GLY A 5 -9.13 4.64 1.62
CA GLY A 5 -8.89 5.93 2.28
C GLY A 5 -7.60 5.85 3.08
N PHE A 6 -6.72 6.84 2.92
CA PHE A 6 -5.48 6.98 3.66
C PHE A 6 -5.49 8.31 4.40
N LEU A 7 -5.16 8.29 5.70
CA LEU A 7 -5.00 9.49 6.52
C LEU A 7 -3.72 9.39 7.35
N GLU A 8 -2.94 10.45 7.40
CA GLU A 8 -1.74 10.57 8.21
C GLU A 8 -1.85 11.71 9.23
N SER A 9 -1.50 11.43 10.48
CA SER A 9 -1.50 12.39 11.59
C SER A 9 -0.11 12.51 12.21
N ASN A 10 0.27 13.71 12.69
CA ASN A 10 1.48 13.92 13.49
C ASN A 10 1.27 13.65 14.99
N SER A 11 0.07 13.18 15.37
CA SER A 11 -0.27 12.78 16.73
C SER A 11 -0.89 11.39 16.74
N ILE A 12 -0.26 10.47 17.48
CA ILE A 12 -0.72 9.08 17.64
C ILE A 12 -2.12 9.05 18.28
N ALA A 13 -2.34 9.82 19.34
CA ALA A 13 -3.62 9.85 20.04
C ALA A 13 -4.76 10.33 19.13
N ARG A 14 -4.51 11.40 18.35
CA ARG A 14 -5.48 11.90 17.37
C ARG A 14 -5.68 10.94 16.21
N GLY A 15 -4.64 10.21 15.81
CA GLY A 15 -4.74 9.17 14.80
C GLY A 15 -5.65 8.01 15.25
N VAL A 16 -5.50 7.55 16.50
CA VAL A 16 -6.38 6.51 17.06
C VAL A 16 -7.82 6.99 17.17
N GLU A 17 -8.04 8.24 17.64
CA GLU A 17 -9.37 8.85 17.70
C GLU A 17 -10.00 8.99 16.31
N ALA A 18 -9.22 9.38 15.30
CA ALA A 18 -9.68 9.47 13.92
C ALA A 18 -10.06 8.10 13.34
N ALA A 19 -9.26 7.05 13.62
CA ALA A 19 -9.56 5.70 13.16
C ALA A 19 -10.88 5.18 13.76
N ASP A 20 -11.12 5.41 15.05
CA ASP A 20 -12.40 5.07 15.70
C ASP A 20 -13.59 5.81 15.05
N ALA A 21 -13.45 7.11 14.79
CA ALA A 21 -14.49 7.89 14.13
C ALA A 21 -14.76 7.45 12.69
N MET A 22 -13.72 7.11 11.92
CA MET A 22 -13.86 6.58 10.56
C MET A 22 -14.69 5.30 10.53
N LEU A 23 -14.37 4.34 11.42
CA LEU A 23 -15.05 3.04 11.48
C LEU A 23 -16.49 3.12 11.97
N LYS A 24 -16.85 4.20 12.69
CA LYS A 24 -18.23 4.46 13.13
C LYS A 24 -19.07 5.22 12.12
N ALA A 25 -18.43 5.99 11.24
CA ALA A 25 -19.12 6.89 10.32
C ALA A 25 -19.72 6.18 9.09
N ALA A 26 -19.16 5.06 8.66
CA ALA A 26 -19.62 4.31 7.50
C ALA A 26 -19.21 2.83 7.55
N GLU A 27 -19.80 2.02 6.68
CA GLU A 27 -19.39 0.63 6.48
C GLU A 27 -18.05 0.55 5.72
N VAL A 28 -16.96 0.65 6.49
CA VAL A 28 -15.59 0.51 6.00
C VAL A 28 -14.83 -0.49 6.86
N ARG A 29 -13.81 -1.13 6.27
CA ARG A 29 -12.93 -2.06 6.96
C ARG A 29 -11.57 -1.42 7.20
N LEU A 30 -11.03 -1.58 8.41
CA LEU A 30 -9.67 -1.17 8.73
C LEU A 30 -8.65 -2.06 8.00
N VAL A 31 -7.76 -1.43 7.24
CA VAL A 31 -6.62 -2.09 6.60
C VAL A 31 -5.40 -1.99 7.51
N THR A 32 -5.04 -0.79 7.98
CA THR A 32 -3.97 -0.61 8.96
C THR A 32 -4.20 0.65 9.80
N ALA A 33 -3.74 0.64 11.04
CA ALA A 33 -3.67 1.80 11.93
C ALA A 33 -2.44 1.65 12.82
N LYS A 34 -1.34 2.30 12.44
CA LYS A 34 -0.03 2.06 13.07
C LYS A 34 0.81 3.34 13.17
N PRO A 35 1.72 3.43 14.15
CA PRO A 35 2.74 4.46 14.16
C PRO A 35 3.74 4.29 13.01
N SER A 36 4.22 5.41 12.47
CA SER A 36 5.32 5.48 11.51
C SER A 36 6.40 6.47 11.99
N CYS A 37 7.65 6.24 11.61
CA CYS A 37 8.78 7.06 12.08
C CYS A 37 8.73 8.48 11.46
N PRO A 38 9.08 9.55 12.21
CA PRO A 38 9.55 9.60 13.60
C PRO A 38 8.47 9.90 14.66
N GLY A 39 7.20 9.53 14.44
CA GLY A 39 6.10 9.84 15.38
C GLY A 39 4.78 10.16 14.71
N LYS A 40 4.64 9.82 13.43
CA LYS A 40 3.39 9.96 12.69
C LYS A 40 2.51 8.73 12.95
N TYR A 41 1.24 8.82 12.57
CA TYR A 41 0.30 7.73 12.65
C TYR A 41 -0.48 7.66 11.34
N HIS A 42 -0.35 6.53 10.65
CA HIS A 42 -1.08 6.32 9.41
C HIS A 42 -2.29 5.40 9.62
N ILE A 43 -3.39 5.75 8.96
CA ILE A 43 -4.65 5.04 8.99
C ILE A 43 -4.98 4.71 7.55
N MET A 44 -5.37 3.47 7.30
CA MET A 44 -5.86 3.03 6.01
C MET A 44 -7.13 2.23 6.20
N ILE A 45 -8.17 2.62 5.48
CA ILE A 45 -9.47 1.97 5.45
C ILE A 45 -9.81 1.57 4.02
N CYS A 46 -10.68 0.60 3.85
CA CYS A 46 -11.20 0.22 2.53
C CYS A 46 -12.72 -0.01 2.55
N GLY A 47 -13.35 0.19 1.40
CA GLY A 47 -14.80 0.03 1.23
C GLY A 47 -15.28 0.56 -0.11
N GLU A 48 -16.60 0.71 -0.24
CA GLU A 48 -17.20 1.43 -1.38
C GLU A 48 -16.83 2.92 -1.33
N VAL A 49 -16.76 3.57 -2.50
CA VAL A 49 -16.25 4.95 -2.63
C VAL A 49 -16.96 5.92 -1.67
N SER A 50 -18.28 5.92 -1.64
CA SER A 50 -19.09 6.81 -0.80
C SER A 50 -18.92 6.54 0.70
N ALA A 51 -18.74 5.27 1.09
CA ALA A 51 -18.47 4.88 2.46
C ALA A 51 -17.08 5.37 2.90
N VAL A 52 -16.07 5.23 2.04
CA VAL A 52 -14.71 5.73 2.27
C VAL A 52 -14.70 7.25 2.37
N GLU A 53 -15.39 7.97 1.49
CA GLU A 53 -15.50 9.43 1.54
C GLU A 53 -16.12 9.91 2.87
N SER A 54 -17.21 9.27 3.29
CA SER A 54 -17.89 9.59 4.55
C SER A 54 -17.00 9.32 5.77
N ALA A 55 -16.33 8.17 5.80
CA ALA A 55 -15.40 7.82 6.86
C ALA A 55 -14.21 8.81 6.92
N MET A 56 -13.61 9.13 5.77
CA MET A 56 -12.49 10.06 5.67
C MET A 56 -12.86 11.46 6.17
N ALA A 57 -14.08 11.95 5.89
CA ALA A 57 -14.57 13.23 6.42
C ALA A 57 -14.60 13.22 7.96
N ALA A 58 -15.14 12.16 8.57
CA ALA A 58 -15.18 12.02 10.03
C ALA A 58 -13.79 11.92 10.66
N GLY A 59 -12.87 11.18 10.03
CA GLY A 59 -11.49 11.06 10.50
C GLY A 59 -10.75 12.40 10.47
N LYS A 60 -10.90 13.18 9.38
CA LYS A 60 -10.29 14.50 9.24
C LYS A 60 -10.74 15.48 10.32
N GLU A 61 -12.03 15.47 10.65
CA GLU A 61 -12.59 16.28 11.73
C GLU A 61 -11.92 15.97 13.07
N ARG A 62 -11.68 14.69 13.38
CA ARG A 62 -11.02 14.27 14.64
C ARG A 62 -9.54 14.57 14.68
N THR A 63 -8.83 14.49 13.55
CA THR A 63 -7.42 14.89 13.52
C THR A 63 -7.24 16.38 13.70
N GLY A 64 -8.13 17.21 13.15
CA GLY A 64 -8.02 18.67 13.22
C GLY A 64 -6.63 19.15 12.82
N GLY A 65 -5.98 19.95 13.66
CA GLY A 65 -4.64 20.49 13.40
C GLY A 65 -3.49 19.47 13.40
N SER A 66 -3.74 18.20 13.71
CA SER A 66 -2.73 17.14 13.63
C SER A 66 -2.68 16.43 12.27
N LEU A 67 -3.60 16.75 11.36
CA LEU A 67 -3.62 16.17 10.01
C LEU A 67 -2.36 16.57 9.24
N ILE A 68 -1.67 15.58 8.68
CA ILE A 68 -0.51 15.79 7.79
C ILE A 68 -0.94 15.64 6.33
N ASP A 69 -1.61 14.53 6.02
CA ASP A 69 -1.95 14.16 4.65
C ASP A 69 -3.20 13.28 4.62
N ASP A 70 -3.96 13.36 3.54
CA ASP A 70 -5.10 12.49 3.27
C ASP A 70 -5.29 12.25 1.77
N LEU A 71 -5.69 11.03 1.42
CA LEU A 71 -5.98 10.67 0.04
C LEU A 71 -7.04 9.56 -0.04
N ILE A 72 -7.82 9.58 -1.11
CA ILE A 72 -8.66 8.46 -1.52
C ILE A 72 -8.11 7.89 -2.83
N ILE A 73 -7.82 6.59 -2.84
CA ILE A 73 -7.38 5.85 -4.02
C ILE A 73 -8.57 5.01 -4.50
N PRO A 74 -9.20 5.36 -5.64
CA PRO A 74 -10.38 4.64 -6.11
C PRO A 74 -10.00 3.35 -6.84
N ARG A 75 -10.94 2.39 -6.84
CA ARG A 75 -10.88 1.18 -7.66
C ARG A 75 -9.59 0.37 -7.50
N VAL A 76 -9.06 0.24 -6.29
CA VAL A 76 -7.90 -0.60 -5.99
C VAL A 76 -8.24 -2.09 -6.15
N HIS A 77 -7.29 -2.84 -6.71
CA HIS A 77 -7.36 -4.28 -6.88
C HIS A 77 -7.28 -5.01 -5.52
N PRO A 78 -8.11 -6.03 -5.25
CA PRO A 78 -8.16 -6.71 -3.95
C PRO A 78 -6.82 -7.28 -3.46
N GLN A 79 -5.98 -7.82 -4.36
CA GLN A 79 -4.64 -8.31 -4.02
C GLN A 79 -3.78 -7.30 -3.26
N VAL A 80 -3.97 -5.99 -3.48
CA VAL A 80 -3.20 -4.96 -2.76
C VAL A 80 -3.49 -5.03 -1.27
N ILE A 81 -4.76 -5.17 -0.87
CA ILE A 81 -5.12 -5.28 0.54
C ILE A 81 -4.64 -6.60 1.15
N GLU A 82 -4.77 -7.69 0.40
CA GLU A 82 -4.30 -9.02 0.82
C GLU A 82 -2.78 -9.03 1.06
N ALA A 83 -2.01 -8.38 0.18
CA ALA A 83 -0.57 -8.25 0.28
C ALA A 83 -0.10 -7.30 1.39
N ILE A 84 -0.89 -6.27 1.76
CA ILE A 84 -0.62 -5.42 2.94
C ILE A 84 -0.73 -6.25 4.24
N HIS A 85 -1.64 -7.22 4.27
CA HIS A 85 -1.83 -8.11 5.42
C HIS A 85 -0.86 -9.30 5.44
N MET A 86 0.09 -9.38 4.48
CA MET A 86 1.01 -10.51 4.30
C MET A 86 0.28 -11.86 4.31
N SER A 87 -0.92 -11.89 3.74
CA SER A 87 -1.79 -13.07 3.75
C SER A 87 -1.70 -13.88 2.46
N VAL A 88 -0.74 -13.56 1.58
CA VAL A 88 -0.60 -14.19 0.27
C VAL A 88 0.59 -15.15 0.29
N MET A 89 0.30 -16.45 0.15
CA MET A 89 1.31 -17.47 -0.09
C MET A 89 1.10 -18.05 -1.49
N PRO A 90 1.89 -17.65 -2.49
CA PRO A 90 1.75 -18.21 -3.83
C PRO A 90 2.20 -19.67 -3.82
N GLU A 91 1.56 -20.50 -4.64
CA GLU A 91 1.95 -21.91 -4.81
C GLU A 91 3.39 -22.05 -5.34
N ARG A 92 3.84 -21.08 -6.14
CA ARG A 92 5.18 -21.07 -6.71
C ARG A 92 5.69 -19.65 -6.97
N ILE A 93 6.91 -19.37 -6.51
CA ILE A 93 7.68 -18.21 -6.92
C ILE A 93 8.39 -18.49 -8.24
N ARG A 94 8.22 -17.58 -9.20
CA ARG A 94 8.89 -17.58 -10.51
C ARG A 94 9.84 -16.39 -10.58
N ALA A 95 9.72 -15.53 -11.59
CA ALA A 95 10.43 -14.26 -11.59
C ALA A 95 9.93 -13.38 -10.44
N ILE A 96 10.80 -12.50 -9.94
CA ILE A 96 10.48 -11.57 -8.85
C ILE A 96 10.63 -10.14 -9.35
N GLY A 97 9.64 -9.32 -9.06
CA GLY A 97 9.72 -7.87 -9.18
C GLY A 97 9.75 -7.23 -7.80
N VAL A 98 10.60 -6.22 -7.62
CA VAL A 98 10.59 -5.37 -6.42
C VAL A 98 10.53 -3.92 -6.85
N MET A 99 9.64 -3.14 -6.24
CA MET A 99 9.47 -1.71 -6.45
C MET A 99 9.56 -1.00 -5.11
N GLU A 100 10.49 -0.06 -4.95
CA GLU A 100 10.75 0.66 -3.69
C GLU A 100 10.41 2.16 -3.86
N TYR A 101 9.71 2.73 -2.88
CA TYR A 101 9.14 4.07 -2.91
C TYR A 101 9.45 4.86 -1.64
N TYR A 102 9.58 6.18 -1.76
CA TYR A 102 9.69 7.10 -0.62
C TYR A 102 8.35 7.37 0.09
N SER A 103 7.24 6.81 -0.41
CA SER A 103 5.89 7.08 0.09
C SER A 103 5.07 5.79 0.25
N VAL A 104 4.35 5.71 1.37
CA VAL A 104 3.37 4.66 1.68
C VAL A 104 2.25 4.63 0.66
N VAL A 105 1.72 5.81 0.33
CA VAL A 105 0.65 5.97 -0.66
C VAL A 105 1.13 5.53 -2.04
N GLN A 106 2.34 5.93 -2.43
CA GLN A 106 2.87 5.57 -3.74
C GLN A 106 3.08 4.06 -3.89
N ALA A 107 3.42 3.36 -2.81
CA ALA A 107 3.52 1.89 -2.85
C ALA A 107 2.16 1.23 -3.12
N VAL A 108 1.07 1.76 -2.56
CA VAL A 108 -0.30 1.27 -2.81
C VAL A 108 -0.71 1.52 -4.26
N ILE A 109 -0.48 2.73 -4.77
CA ILE A 109 -0.76 3.11 -6.17
C ILE A 109 0.07 2.25 -7.13
N GLY A 110 1.36 2.08 -6.84
CA GLY A 110 2.27 1.28 -7.65
C GLY A 110 1.90 -0.21 -7.66
N ALA A 111 1.53 -0.77 -6.50
CA ALA A 111 1.04 -2.15 -6.41
C ALA A 111 -0.24 -2.35 -7.23
N ASP A 112 -1.21 -1.43 -7.13
CA ASP A 112 -2.46 -1.47 -7.87
C ASP A 112 -2.24 -1.40 -9.40
N ALA A 113 -1.40 -0.45 -9.84
CA ALA A 113 -1.04 -0.33 -11.24
C ALA A 113 -0.31 -1.59 -11.76
N ALA A 114 0.57 -2.18 -10.95
CA ALA A 114 1.31 -3.38 -11.30
C ALA A 114 0.40 -4.60 -11.53
N VAL A 115 -0.53 -4.88 -10.61
CA VAL A 115 -1.45 -6.04 -10.77
C VAL A 115 -2.48 -5.86 -11.86
N LYS A 116 -2.83 -4.61 -12.20
CA LYS A 116 -3.74 -4.32 -13.32
C LYS A 116 -3.05 -4.43 -14.69
N ALA A 117 -1.73 -4.31 -14.74
CA ALA A 117 -0.99 -4.30 -15.99
C ALA A 117 -0.78 -5.69 -16.58
N ALA A 118 -0.54 -6.71 -15.75
CA ALA A 118 -0.28 -8.08 -16.19
C ALA A 118 -0.63 -9.11 -15.12
N GLY A 119 -0.68 -10.39 -15.51
CA GLY A 119 -0.96 -11.51 -14.62
C GLY A 119 0.19 -11.80 -13.66
N VAL A 120 0.25 -11.07 -12.55
CA VAL A 120 1.20 -11.25 -11.44
C VAL A 120 0.47 -11.46 -10.11
N THR A 121 1.20 -12.01 -9.14
CA THR A 121 0.74 -12.16 -7.75
C THR A 121 1.58 -11.26 -6.86
N LEU A 122 0.95 -10.37 -6.10
CA LEU A 122 1.64 -9.61 -5.05
C LEU A 122 2.01 -10.53 -3.89
N LEU A 123 3.26 -10.47 -3.45
CA LEU A 123 3.74 -11.19 -2.27
C LEU A 123 3.58 -10.33 -1.02
N GLU A 124 4.08 -9.09 -1.09
CA GLU A 124 4.09 -8.16 0.03
C GLU A 124 3.90 -6.73 -0.49
N VAL A 125 3.13 -5.96 0.27
CA VAL A 125 3.12 -4.49 0.19
C VAL A 125 3.49 -3.96 1.56
N ARG A 126 4.78 -3.66 1.75
CA ARG A 126 5.34 -3.20 3.02
C ARG A 126 5.15 -1.70 3.17
N LEU A 127 4.40 -1.29 4.20
CA LEU A 127 4.06 0.12 4.45
C LEU A 127 4.83 0.71 5.62
N GLY A 128 5.84 1.56 5.37
CA GLY A 128 6.34 2.63 6.27
C GLY A 128 6.93 2.27 7.65
N THR A 129 6.70 1.08 8.18
CA THR A 129 7.06 0.72 9.56
C THR A 129 8.48 0.17 9.64
N GLY A 130 9.36 0.87 10.36
CA GLY A 130 10.74 0.44 10.63
C GLY A 130 11.75 0.68 9.51
N ILE A 131 11.35 1.35 8.42
CA ILE A 131 12.17 1.57 7.22
C ILE A 131 12.25 3.06 6.81
N GLY A 132 12.06 3.97 7.77
CA GLY A 132 12.22 5.41 7.53
C GLY A 132 11.17 6.02 6.60
N GLY A 133 9.92 5.57 6.67
CA GLY A 133 8.81 6.07 5.84
C GLY A 133 8.79 5.51 4.41
N LYS A 134 9.85 4.81 4.00
CA LYS A 134 9.89 4.07 2.73
C LYS A 134 8.86 2.96 2.71
N SER A 135 8.51 2.50 1.52
CA SER A 135 7.61 1.37 1.32
C SER A 135 8.05 0.60 0.08
N PHE A 136 7.80 -0.71 0.04
CA PHE A 136 8.14 -1.51 -1.13
C PHE A 136 7.08 -2.55 -1.44
N VAL A 137 7.08 -3.00 -2.68
CA VAL A 137 6.15 -3.99 -3.21
C VAL A 137 6.97 -5.10 -3.84
N THR A 138 6.68 -6.34 -3.44
CA THR A 138 7.27 -7.54 -4.03
C THR A 138 6.18 -8.31 -4.75
N LEU A 139 6.47 -8.77 -5.96
CA LEU A 139 5.52 -9.51 -6.80
C LEU A 139 6.21 -10.65 -7.55
N THR A 140 5.43 -11.64 -7.97
CA THR A 140 5.91 -12.78 -8.77
C THR A 140 5.04 -13.07 -9.98
N GLY A 141 5.63 -13.68 -11.00
CA GLY A 141 4.95 -14.02 -12.25
C GLY A 141 5.90 -14.57 -13.30
N ASP A 142 5.41 -14.70 -14.54
CA ASP A 142 6.29 -14.88 -15.69
C ASP A 142 7.16 -13.64 -15.88
N VAL A 143 8.37 -13.81 -16.39
CA VAL A 143 9.35 -12.72 -16.55
C VAL A 143 8.74 -11.52 -17.27
N SER A 144 8.05 -11.74 -18.39
CA SER A 144 7.41 -10.68 -19.17
C SER A 144 6.26 -9.99 -18.44
N ALA A 145 5.49 -10.74 -17.65
CA ALA A 145 4.43 -10.17 -16.82
C ALA A 145 5.02 -9.31 -15.70
N VAL A 146 6.08 -9.79 -15.04
CA VAL A 146 6.79 -9.04 -14.00
C VAL A 146 7.41 -7.76 -14.55
N GLU A 147 8.05 -7.80 -15.72
CA GLU A 147 8.60 -6.60 -16.38
C GLU A 147 7.51 -5.56 -16.67
N ALA A 148 6.38 -5.98 -17.25
CA ALA A 148 5.25 -5.10 -17.55
C ALA A 148 4.64 -4.50 -16.28
N SER A 149 4.43 -5.32 -15.25
CA SER A 149 3.91 -4.90 -13.95
C SER A 149 4.84 -3.92 -13.23
N VAL A 150 6.14 -4.20 -13.20
CA VAL A 150 7.14 -3.28 -12.61
C VAL A 150 7.21 -1.97 -13.39
N GLN A 151 7.14 -2.01 -14.72
CA GLN A 151 7.12 -0.79 -15.53
C GLN A 151 5.87 0.05 -15.25
N ALA A 152 4.69 -0.57 -15.17
CA ALA A 152 3.44 0.13 -14.87
C ALA A 152 3.42 0.71 -13.45
N GLY A 153 3.79 -0.10 -12.44
CA GLY A 153 3.78 0.29 -11.04
C GLY A 153 4.80 1.37 -10.65
N THR A 154 5.82 1.59 -11.48
CA THR A 154 6.89 2.57 -11.20
C THR A 154 6.78 3.86 -12.01
N ARG A 155 5.89 3.93 -13.00
CA ARG A 155 5.79 5.07 -13.94
C ARG A 155 5.53 6.39 -13.22
N GLU A 156 4.42 6.47 -12.49
CA GLU A 156 4.02 7.69 -11.78
C GLU A 156 5.04 8.10 -10.71
N ALA A 157 5.56 7.12 -9.96
CA ALA A 157 6.57 7.38 -8.94
C ALA A 157 7.89 7.92 -9.52
N ALA A 158 8.27 7.46 -10.72
CA ALA A 158 9.47 7.95 -11.41
C ALA A 158 9.29 9.39 -11.89
N GLU A 159 8.11 9.74 -12.39
CA GLU A 159 7.78 11.11 -12.85
C GLU A 159 7.76 12.11 -11.68
N ASN A 160 7.27 11.68 -10.51
CA ASN A 160 7.12 12.52 -9.33
C ASN A 160 8.33 12.47 -8.36
N GLY A 161 9.40 11.76 -8.72
CA GLY A 161 10.60 11.64 -7.88
C GLY A 161 10.40 10.83 -6.58
N LEU A 162 9.33 10.02 -6.51
CA LEU A 162 8.99 9.18 -5.36
C LEU A 162 9.49 7.74 -5.49
N LEU A 163 10.03 7.36 -6.64
CA LEU A 163 10.67 6.06 -6.87
C LEU A 163 12.09 6.04 -6.30
N ILE A 164 12.40 5.04 -5.47
CA ILE A 164 13.76 4.79 -4.97
C ILE A 164 14.50 3.87 -5.93
N SER A 165 13.95 2.69 -6.17
CA SER A 165 14.57 1.67 -7.00
C SER A 165 13.54 0.68 -7.51
N LYS A 166 13.89 -0.04 -8.57
CA LYS A 166 13.10 -1.16 -9.10
C LYS A 166 14.01 -2.22 -9.70
N ILE A 167 13.64 -3.48 -9.52
CA ILE A 167 14.38 -4.62 -10.09
C ILE A 167 13.43 -5.69 -10.61
N VAL A 168 13.93 -6.49 -11.55
CA VAL A 168 13.35 -7.74 -12.00
C VAL A 168 14.42 -8.82 -11.91
N ILE A 169 14.11 -9.93 -11.26
CA ILE A 169 14.97 -11.10 -11.15
C ILE A 169 14.27 -12.26 -11.87
N PRO A 170 14.70 -12.63 -13.10
CA PRO A 170 14.04 -13.68 -13.87
C PRO A 170 14.08 -15.06 -13.19
N HIS A 171 15.19 -15.36 -12.52
CA HIS A 171 15.44 -16.65 -11.85
C HIS A 171 16.04 -16.39 -10.46
N PRO A 172 15.23 -16.13 -9.43
CA PRO A 172 15.73 -15.92 -8.07
C PRO A 172 16.39 -17.18 -7.54
N HIS A 173 17.46 -17.01 -6.75
CA HIS A 173 18.10 -18.13 -6.07
C HIS A 173 17.08 -18.81 -5.12
N PRO A 174 16.97 -20.14 -5.09
CA PRO A 174 15.98 -20.84 -4.26
C PRO A 174 16.04 -20.44 -2.77
N ASP A 175 17.24 -20.27 -2.22
CA ASP A 175 17.43 -19.87 -0.81
C ASP A 175 16.95 -18.45 -0.49
N LEU A 176 16.72 -17.60 -1.50
CA LEU A 176 16.14 -16.27 -1.29
C LEU A 176 14.63 -16.33 -1.06
N ILE A 177 13.95 -17.31 -1.66
CA ILE A 177 12.48 -17.40 -1.68
C ILE A 177 11.88 -17.40 -0.26
N PRO A 178 12.38 -18.19 0.71
CA PRO A 178 11.84 -18.19 2.07
C PRO A 178 11.98 -16.85 2.81
N ALA A 179 12.95 -16.00 2.41
CA ALA A 179 13.17 -14.70 3.04
C ALA A 179 12.22 -13.61 2.50
N LEU A 180 11.46 -13.91 1.43
CA LEU A 180 10.53 -12.99 0.78
C LEU A 180 9.05 -13.31 1.08
N LEU A 181 8.79 -14.33 1.90
CA LEU A 181 7.47 -14.79 2.34
C LEU A 181 7.33 -14.62 3.86
#